data_AF-A0A973HMF4-F1
#
_entry.id   AF-A0A973HMF4-F1
#
_cell.length_a   1.000
_cell.length_b   1.000
_cell.length_c   1.000
_cell.angle_alpha   90.00
_cell.angle_beta   90.00
_cell.angle_gamma   90.00
#
_symmetry.space_group_name_H-M   'P 1'
#
loop_
_entity.id
_entity.type
_entity.pdbx_description
1 polymer ?
#
loop_
_entity_poly.entity_id
_entity_poly.type
_entity_poly.pdbx_seq_one_letter_code
_entity_poly.pdbx_strand_id
1 'polypeptide(L)'
;MANDNTIARNKKAYHDYEVLEKFEAGIALLGTEVKSCRNRNVQLQDAHAYIEKGEVWLVNAHIALYEQGNRHNHEPKRRRKLLLHKREIRKMKQLTDEKGLT
;
A
#
# COMPACT_ATOMS: atom_id res chain seq x y z
N MET A 1 -17.72 10.50 18.99
CA MET A 1 -16.98 10.99 17.81
C MET A 1 -16.15 9.81 17.32
N ALA A 2 -16.36 9.34 16.08
CA ALA A 2 -15.64 8.18 15.57
C ALA A 2 -14.14 8.50 15.56
N ASN A 3 -13.33 7.72 16.29
CA ASN A 3 -11.88 7.79 16.22
C ASN A 3 -11.47 7.42 14.79
N ASP A 4 -11.25 8.43 13.95
CA ASP A 4 -10.70 8.23 12.61
C ASP A 4 -9.23 7.80 12.77
N ASN A 5 -9.04 6.48 12.85
CA ASN A 5 -7.76 5.83 13.09
C ASN A 5 -6.91 5.76 11.82
N THR A 6 -7.15 6.69 10.88
CA THR A 6 -6.43 6.79 9.62
C THR A 6 -4.96 7.13 9.90
N ILE A 7 -4.07 6.20 9.54
CA ILE A 7 -2.62 6.35 9.71
C ILE A 7 -2.03 7.28 8.65
N ALA A 8 -2.36 7.04 7.39
CA ALA A 8 -1.86 7.79 6.25
C ALA A 8 -2.87 7.76 5.10
N ARG A 9 -2.93 8.85 4.33
CA ARG A 9 -3.75 8.96 3.12
C ARG A 9 -2.98 9.67 2.03
N ASN A 10 -2.90 9.07 0.84
CA ASN A 10 -2.33 9.75 -0.32
C ASN A 10 -3.36 10.73 -0.90
N LYS A 11 -3.28 12.00 -0.52
CA LYS A 11 -4.15 13.05 -1.08
C LYS A 11 -3.80 13.35 -2.54
N LYS A 12 -2.52 13.25 -2.91
CA LYS A 12 -2.00 13.55 -4.25
C LYS A 12 -2.61 12.64 -5.31
N ALA A 13 -2.85 11.37 -4.99
CA ALA A 13 -3.52 10.43 -5.89
C ALA A 13 -4.89 10.92 -6.39
N TYR A 14 -5.67 11.63 -5.56
CA TYR A 14 -6.97 12.18 -5.95
C TYR A 14 -6.88 13.46 -6.79
N HIS A 15 -5.70 14.10 -6.83
CA HIS A 15 -5.47 15.29 -7.65
C HIS A 15 -4.90 14.92 -9.01
N ASP A 16 -3.98 13.95 -9.05
CA ASP A 16 -3.25 13.57 -10.27
C ASP A 16 -4.00 12.51 -11.09
N TYR A 17 -4.88 11.72 -10.47
CA TYR A 17 -5.58 10.61 -11.11
C TYR A 17 -7.09 10.64 -10.80
N GLU A 18 -7.87 10.12 -11.74
CA GLU A 18 -9.30 9.90 -11.53
C GLU A 18 -9.55 8.53 -10.87
N VAL A 19 -10.19 8.52 -9.71
CA VAL A 19 -10.48 7.28 -8.97
C VAL A 19 -11.79 6.67 -9.48
N LEU A 20 -11.67 5.63 -10.30
CA LEU A 20 -12.81 4.91 -10.88
C LEU A 20 -13.46 3.94 -9.90
N GLU A 21 -12.66 3.12 -9.21
CA GLU A 21 -13.11 2.08 -8.29
C GLU A 21 -12.19 2.02 -7.07
N LYS A 22 -12.77 1.68 -5.90
CA LYS A 22 -12.03 1.53 -4.64
C LYS A 22 -12.07 0.08 -4.22
N PHE A 23 -10.91 -0.45 -3.83
CA PHE A 23 -10.77 -1.79 -3.29
C PHE A 23 -10.23 -1.73 -1.87
N GLU A 24 -10.69 -2.63 -1.02
CA GLU A 24 -10.16 -2.83 0.33
C GLU A 24 -9.21 -4.03 0.32
N ALA A 25 -8.03 -3.86 0.91
CA ALA A 25 -7.01 -4.90 0.97
C ALA A 25 -6.34 -4.93 2.33
N GLY A 26 -6.04 -6.12 2.82
CA GLY A 26 -5.08 -6.29 3.92
C GLY A 26 -3.65 -6.05 3.41
N ILE A 27 -2.77 -5.51 4.25
CA ILE A 27 -1.35 -5.35 3.91
C ILE A 27 -0.48 -6.23 4.81
N ALA A 28 0.43 -6.99 4.20
CA ALA A 28 1.38 -7.83 4.93
C ALA A 28 2.56 -6.97 5.43
N LEU A 29 2.52 -6.62 6.71
CA LEU A 29 3.55 -5.81 7.39
C LEU A 29 4.40 -6.66 8.34
N LEU A 30 5.66 -6.24 8.50
CA LEU A 30 6.56 -6.73 9.54
C LEU A 30 6.27 -6.02 10.88
N GLY A 31 6.68 -6.64 11.98
CA GLY A 31 6.45 -6.07 13.32
C GLY A 31 7.03 -4.66 13.51
N THR A 32 8.20 -4.37 12.94
CA THR A 32 8.82 -3.04 12.96
C THR A 32 8.05 -2.03 12.09
N GLU A 33 7.48 -2.46 10.96
CA GLU A 33 6.63 -1.61 10.11
C GLU A 33 5.33 -1.24 10.82
N VAL A 34 4.72 -2.18 11.54
CA VAL A 34 3.52 -1.90 12.35
C VAL A 34 3.80 -0.80 13.38
N LYS A 35 4.99 -0.81 14.01
CA LYS A 35 5.39 0.24 14.96
C LYS A 35 5.59 1.59 14.25
N SER A 36 6.31 1.63 13.13
CA SER A 36 6.47 2.85 12.34
C SER A 36 5.15 3.43 11.83
N CYS A 37 4.23 2.57 11.37
CA CYS A 37 2.88 2.95 10.95
C CYS A 37 2.09 3.56 12.11
N ARG A 38 2.15 2.99 13.31
CA ARG A 38 1.51 3.57 14.50
C ARG A 38 2.07 4.95 14.86
N ASN A 39 3.35 5.19 14.59
CA ASN A 39 4.00 6.49 14.74
C ASN A 39 3.71 7.46 13.58
N ARG A 40 2.84 7.08 12.62
CA ARG A 40 2.50 7.87 11.41
C ARG A 40 3.68 8.19 10.50
N ASN A 41 4.76 7.41 10.57
CA ASN A 41 5.94 7.56 9.71
C ASN A 41 5.77 6.79 8.40
N VAL A 42 4.72 7.12 7.64
CA VAL A 42 4.36 6.46 6.37
C VAL A 42 4.09 7.50 5.29
N GLN A 43 4.73 7.33 4.14
CA GLN A 43 4.54 8.17 2.97
C GLN A 43 4.14 7.30 1.77
N LEU A 44 3.04 7.69 1.13
CA LEU A 44 2.41 6.94 0.03
C LEU A 44 2.39 7.73 -1.30
N GLN A 45 3.08 8.87 -1.39
CA GLN A 45 2.96 9.79 -2.53
C GLN A 45 3.24 9.13 -3.88
N ASP A 46 4.28 8.30 -3.98
CA ASP A 46 4.68 7.60 -5.22
C ASP A 46 4.33 6.11 -5.19
N ALA A 47 3.54 5.69 -4.20
CA ALA A 47 3.18 4.30 -4.00
C ALA A 47 2.06 3.88 -4.95
N HIS A 48 2.21 2.71 -5.58
CA HIS A 48 1.23 2.13 -6.48
C HIS A 48 1.12 0.62 -6.27
N ALA A 49 0.01 0.04 -6.73
CA ALA A 49 -0.21 -1.39 -6.71
C ALA A 49 0.31 -2.00 -8.02
N TYR A 50 1.09 -3.08 -7.91
CA TYR A 50 1.63 -3.83 -9.02
C TYR A 50 1.16 -5.27 -8.95
N ILE A 51 0.55 -5.76 -10.03
CA ILE A 51 0.03 -7.13 -10.12
C ILE A 51 1.08 -8.01 -10.78
N GLU A 52 1.59 -9.00 -10.04
CA GLU A 52 2.60 -9.92 -10.53
C GLU A 52 2.21 -11.36 -10.21
N LYS A 53 2.19 -12.23 -11.22
CA LYS A 53 1.91 -13.67 -11.08
C LYS A 53 0.60 -14.00 -10.33
N GLY A 54 -0.40 -13.13 -10.41
CA GLY A 54 -1.70 -13.31 -9.76
C GLY A 54 -1.75 -12.86 -8.30
N GLU A 55 -0.73 -12.16 -7.83
CA GLU A 55 -0.67 -11.50 -6.53
C GLU A 55 -0.54 -9.99 -6.71
N VAL A 56 -0.98 -9.21 -5.72
CA VAL A 56 -0.91 -7.75 -5.74
C VAL A 56 0.15 -7.30 -4.74
N TRP A 57 1.01 -6.39 -5.19
CA TRP A 57 2.12 -5.86 -4.41
C TRP A 57 2.03 -4.35 -4.33
N LEU A 58 2.12 -3.79 -3.13
CA LEU A 58 2.35 -2.37 -2.93
C LEU A 58 3.84 -2.08 -3.12
N VAL A 59 4.14 -1.22 -4.09
CA VAL A 59 5.50 -0.81 -4.46
C VAL A 59 5.67 0.69 -4.16
N ASN A 60 6.91 1.12 -3.89
CA ASN A 60 7.28 2.52 -3.61
C ASN A 60 6.63 3.17 -2.38
N ALA A 61 5.85 2.43 -1.60
CA ALA A 61 5.44 2.88 -0.27
C ALA A 61 6.67 3.01 0.64
N HIS A 62 6.87 4.20 1.19
CA HIS A 62 7.96 4.48 2.11
C HIS A 62 7.44 4.42 3.55
N ILE A 63 7.88 3.42 4.30
CA ILE A 63 7.64 3.32 5.74
C ILE A 63 8.98 3.55 6.42
N ALA A 64 9.09 4.56 7.28
CA ALA A 64 10.37 4.85 7.91
C ALA A 64 10.79 3.73 8.85
N LEU A 65 12.10 3.59 9.06
CA LEU A 65 12.65 2.66 10.04
C LEU A 65 12.10 2.95 11.43
N TYR A 66 11.95 1.90 12.23
CA TYR A 66 11.61 2.07 13.63
C TYR A 66 12.88 2.43 14.39
N GLU A 67 12.90 3.59 15.06
CA GLU A 67 14.09 4.10 15.76
C GLU A 67 14.64 3.12 16.80
N GLN A 68 13.76 2.37 17.47
CA GLN A 68 14.16 1.36 18.47
C GLN A 68 14.47 -0.02 17.83
N GLY A 69 14.53 -0.10 16.51
CA GLY A 69 14.70 -1.32 15.72
C GLY A 69 16.14 -1.60 15.29
N ASN A 70 17.16 -1.17 16.04
CA ASN A 70 18.59 -1.21 15.69
C ASN A 70 19.06 -2.27 14.66
N ARG A 71 19.07 -3.56 15.00
CA ARG A 71 19.71 -4.61 14.17
C ARG A 71 18.75 -5.41 13.27
N HIS A 72 17.44 -5.33 13.53
CA HIS A 72 16.40 -6.11 12.83
C HIS A 72 15.36 -5.19 12.14
N ASN A 73 15.84 -4.05 11.65
CA ASN A 73 15.00 -3.08 10.96
C ASN A 73 14.66 -3.55 9.54
N HIS A 74 13.46 -3.18 9.07
CA HIS A 74 12.98 -3.52 7.73
C HIS A 74 13.55 -2.56 6.69
N GLU A 75 13.50 -2.91 5.41
CA GLU A 75 13.84 -1.95 4.35
C GLU A 75 12.67 -0.97 4.11
N PRO A 76 12.88 0.36 4.12
CA PRO A 76 11.78 1.33 4.05
C PRO A 76 10.88 1.22 2.80
N LYS A 77 11.49 0.92 1.65
CA LYS A 77 10.82 0.81 0.34
C LYS A 77 10.53 -0.63 -0.07
N ARG A 78 10.54 -1.57 0.87
CA ARG A 78 10.23 -2.99 0.62
C ARG A 78 8.89 -3.15 -0.10
N ARG A 79 8.84 -4.04 -1.09
CA ARG A 79 7.57 -4.47 -1.72
C ARG A 79 6.72 -5.21 -0.69
N ARG A 80 5.47 -4.79 -0.51
CA ARG A 80 4.54 -5.37 0.49
C ARG A 80 3.40 -6.07 -0.20
N LYS A 81 3.07 -7.29 0.22
CA LYS A 81 1.97 -8.04 -0.37
C LYS A 81 0.64 -7.46 0.09
N LEU A 82 -0.27 -7.26 -0.86
CA LEU A 82 -1.66 -6.92 -0.62
C LEU A 82 -2.51 -8.18 -0.67
N LEU A 83 -3.33 -8.36 0.36
CA LEU A 83 -4.20 -9.51 0.58
C LEU A 83 -5.60 -9.13 0.07
N LEU A 84 -5.93 -9.64 -1.10
CA LEU A 84 -7.19 -9.42 -1.82
C LEU A 84 -7.78 -10.76 -2.25
N HIS A 85 -9.09 -10.81 -2.50
CA HIS A 85 -9.70 -12.01 -3.04
C HIS A 85 -9.28 -12.23 -4.49
N LYS A 86 -9.11 -13.49 -4.88
CA LYS A 86 -8.72 -13.89 -6.25
C LYS A 86 -9.63 -13.30 -7.34
N ARG A 87 -10.92 -13.11 -7.05
CA ARG A 87 -11.89 -12.49 -7.97
C ARG A 87 -11.60 -11.00 -8.19
N GLU A 88 -11.22 -10.27 -7.14
CA GLU A 88 -10.90 -8.84 -7.21
C GLU A 88 -9.60 -8.61 -7.97
N ILE A 89 -8.58 -9.45 -7.73
CA ILE A 89 -7.30 -9.39 -8.45
C ILE A 89 -7.51 -9.59 -9.96
N ARG A 90 -8.37 -10.53 -10.35
CA ARG A 90 -8.70 -10.75 -11.77
C ARG A 90 -9.39 -9.54 -12.40
N LYS A 91 -10.34 -8.94 -11.68
CA LYS A 91 -11.05 -7.74 -12.14
C LYS A 91 -10.09 -6.55 -12.31
N MET A 92 -9.24 -6.30 -11.32
CA MET A 92 -8.20 -5.27 -11.42
C MET A 92 -7.27 -5.53 -12.60
N LYS A 93 -6.79 -6.76 -12.77
CA LYS A 93 -5.91 -7.11 -13.88
C LYS A 93 -6.56 -6.86 -15.24
N GLN A 94 -7.82 -7.25 -15.43
CA GLN A 94 -8.54 -6.97 -16.68
C GLN A 94 -8.64 -5.45 -16.94
N LEU A 95 -8.95 -4.66 -15.91
CA LEU A 95 -9.04 -3.20 -16.05
C LEU A 95 -7.68 -2.55 -16.38
N THR A 96 -6.59 -3.01 -15.74
CA THR A 96 -5.22 -2.55 -16.01
C THR A 96 -4.79 -2.90 -17.44
N ASP A 97 -5.02 -4.16 -17.86
CA ASP A 97 -4.59 -4.66 -19.18
C ASP A 97 -5.42 -4.05 -20.34
N GLU A 98 -6.74 -3.85 -20.18
CA GLU A 98 -7.61 -3.33 -21.24
C GLU A 98 -7.50 -1.81 -21.43
N LYS A 99 -7.22 -1.05 -20.36
CA LYS A 99 -7.32 0.42 -20.40
C LYS A 99 -5.98 1.15 -20.20
N GLY A 100 -4.87 0.43 -20.01
CA GLY A 100 -3.57 1.06 -19.73
C GLY A 100 -3.56 1.87 -18.43
N LEU A 101 -4.40 1.49 -17.47
CA LEU A 101 -4.58 2.18 -16.19
C LEU A 101 -3.52 1.70 -15.18
N THR A 102 -3.00 2.61 -14.36
CA THR A 102 -2.07 2.36 -13.23
C THR A 102 -2.64 2.81 -11.90
#